data_AF-A0AAN8ZFK3-F1
#
_entry.id   AF-A0AAN8ZFK3-F1
#
_cell.length_a   1.000
_cell.length_b   1.000
_cell.length_c   1.000
_cell.angle_alpha   90.00
_cell.angle_beta   90.00
_cell.angle_gamma   90.00
#
_symmetry.space_group_name_H-M   'P 1'
#
loop_
_entity.id
_entity.type
_entity.pdbx_description
1 polymer ?
#
loop_
_entity_poly.entity_id
_entity_poly.type
_entity_poly.pdbx_seq_one_letter_code
_entity_poly.pdbx_strand_id
1 'polypeptide(L)'
;MASSDRPGGAVPGGEAMPPGKRTTLEQKVLDKGAQMLQSLKPVKQFHQHVCTFALHAHDLTRQIETHHYVTRSNQDFLQCAVYDSDNSHAHLIGVEYIVTDRIFETLPAEEQKLWHSHAYEV
;
A
#
# COMPACT_ATOMS: atom_id res chain seq x y z
N MET A 1 7.88 6.29 3.41
CA MET A 1 6.74 6.57 4.30
C MET A 1 7.05 7.84 5.12
N ALA A 2 6.72 9.02 4.61
CA ALA A 2 6.77 10.24 5.43
C ALA A 2 5.51 10.29 6.30
N SER A 3 5.56 9.60 7.44
CA SER A 3 4.52 9.65 8.45
C SER A 3 4.53 11.05 9.08
N SER A 4 3.39 11.73 9.11
CA SER A 4 3.23 12.97 9.88
C SER A 4 3.64 12.72 11.34
N ASP A 5 4.46 13.58 11.94
CA ASP A 5 4.98 13.55 13.33
C ASP A 5 3.91 13.66 14.43
N ARG A 6 2.65 13.42 14.10
CA ARG A 6 1.58 13.35 15.09
C ARG A 6 1.38 11.87 15.42
N PRO A 7 1.20 11.51 16.70
CA PRO A 7 0.69 10.18 17.02
C PRO A 7 -0.69 10.08 16.40
N GLY A 8 -0.77 9.55 15.19
CA GLY A 8 -2.01 9.05 14.63
C GLY A 8 -2.54 8.05 15.64
N GLY A 9 -3.75 8.31 16.14
CA GLY A 9 -4.45 7.36 17.00
C GLY A 9 -4.35 5.97 16.38
N ALA A 10 -4.26 4.95 17.23
CA ALA A 10 -4.19 3.56 16.80
C ALA A 10 -5.20 3.36 15.67
N VAL A 11 -4.70 3.06 14.46
CA VAL A 11 -5.57 2.59 13.38
C VAL A 11 -6.08 1.25 13.90
N PRO A 12 -7.38 1.11 14.23
CA PRO A 12 -7.88 -0.15 14.72
C PRO A 12 -7.67 -1.16 13.59
N GLY A 13 -6.93 -2.22 13.88
CA GLY A 13 -6.91 -3.38 13.00
C GLY A 13 -8.34 -3.92 12.87
N GLY A 14 -8.81 -4.03 11.64
CA GLY A 14 -10.08 -4.69 11.31
C GLY A 14 -11.34 -3.80 11.36
N GLU A 15 -12.09 -3.85 10.27
CA GLU A 15 -13.54 -3.54 10.13
C GLU A 15 -14.03 -2.11 10.34
N ALA A 16 -13.21 -1.17 10.81
CA ALA A 16 -13.66 0.21 11.03
C ALA A 16 -13.86 0.96 9.70
N MET A 17 -15.10 1.01 9.21
CA MET A 17 -15.48 1.84 8.07
C MET A 17 -14.97 3.29 8.23
N PRO A 18 -14.33 3.88 7.21
CA PRO A 18 -13.92 5.28 7.26
C PRO A 18 -15.12 6.22 7.49
N PRO A 19 -14.91 7.41 8.10
CA PRO A 19 -15.99 8.37 8.30
C PRO A 19 -16.75 8.71 7.01
N GLY A 20 -18.08 8.73 7.07
CA GLY A 20 -18.93 9.07 5.92
C GLY A 20 -20.32 8.43 5.98
N LYS A 21 -21.17 8.78 5.01
CA LYS A 21 -22.46 8.09 4.81
C LYS A 21 -22.22 6.76 4.12
N ARG A 22 -23.05 5.75 4.42
CA ARG A 22 -23.03 4.47 3.70
C ARG A 22 -23.36 4.68 2.23
N THR A 23 -22.74 3.87 1.37
CA THR A 23 -23.04 3.82 -0.08
C THR A 23 -24.53 3.54 -0.32
N THR A 24 -25.18 4.41 -1.08
CA THR A 24 -26.60 4.28 -1.43
C THR A 24 -26.85 3.10 -2.37
N LEU A 25 -28.11 2.67 -2.50
CA LEU A 25 -28.47 1.61 -3.44
C LEU A 25 -28.14 1.99 -4.89
N GLU A 26 -28.41 3.24 -5.26
CA GLU A 26 -28.10 3.80 -6.59
C GLU A 26 -26.60 3.68 -6.90
N GLN A 27 -25.74 4.11 -5.97
CA GLN A 27 -24.29 4.03 -6.16
C GLN A 27 -23.81 2.58 -6.27
N LYS A 28 -24.37 1.64 -5.48
CA LYS A 28 -24.04 0.21 -5.61
C LYS A 28 -24.41 -0.36 -6.98
N VAL A 29 -25.51 0.07 -7.58
CA VAL A 29 -25.90 -0.36 -8.94
C VAL A 29 -24.93 0.21 -9.97
N LEU A 30 -24.54 1.48 -9.84
CA LEU A 30 -23.54 2.10 -10.71
C LEU A 30 -22.18 1.38 -10.62
N ASP A 31 -21.70 1.10 -9.42
CA ASP A 31 -20.42 0.43 -9.17
C ASP A 31 -20.41 -0.99 -9.76
N LYS A 32 -21.52 -1.75 -9.62
CA LYS A 32 -21.66 -3.06 -10.26
C LYS A 32 -21.62 -2.97 -11.79
N GLY A 33 -22.26 -1.96 -12.38
CA GLY A 33 -22.21 -1.72 -13.82
C GLY A 33 -20.78 -1.45 -14.29
N ALA A 34 -20.03 -0.62 -13.55
CA ALA A 34 -18.62 -0.36 -13.83
C ALA A 34 -17.77 -1.64 -13.73
N GLN A 35 -17.98 -2.46 -12.70
CA GLN A 35 -17.26 -3.73 -12.51
C GLN A 35 -17.49 -4.71 -13.67
N MET A 36 -18.69 -4.74 -14.25
CA MET A 36 -19.01 -5.59 -15.40
C MET A 36 -18.40 -5.09 -16.71
N LEU A 37 -18.33 -3.77 -16.90
CA LEU A 37 -17.90 -3.16 -18.16
C LEU A 37 -16.39 -2.90 -18.24
N GLN A 38 -15.75 -2.63 -17.10
CA GLN A 38 -14.35 -2.23 -17.05
C GLN A 38 -13.43 -3.44 -16.90
N SER A 39 -12.45 -3.54 -17.80
CA SER A 39 -11.49 -4.66 -17.78
C SER A 39 -10.44 -4.58 -16.66
N LEU A 40 -10.17 -3.39 -16.12
CA LEU A 40 -9.17 -3.10 -15.07
C LEU A 40 -7.78 -3.72 -15.36
N LYS A 41 -7.36 -3.71 -16.64
CA LYS A 41 -6.14 -4.41 -17.09
C LYS A 41 -4.90 -4.09 -16.24
N PRO A 42 -4.56 -2.83 -15.89
CA PRO A 42 -3.36 -2.55 -15.09
C PRO A 42 -3.42 -3.15 -13.68
N VAL A 43 -4.56 -3.05 -13.01
CA VAL A 43 -4.77 -3.60 -11.66
C VAL A 43 -4.65 -5.14 -11.67
N LYS A 44 -5.02 -5.79 -12.77
CA LYS A 44 -4.87 -7.25 -12.94
C LYS A 44 -3.44 -7.71 -13.25
N GLN A 45 -2.46 -6.80 -13.39
CA GLN A 45 -1.04 -7.15 -13.59
C GLN A 45 -0.26 -7.27 -12.27
N PHE A 46 -0.88 -7.01 -11.13
CA PHE A 46 -0.31 -7.34 -9.82
C PHE A 46 -0.33 -8.87 -9.65
N HIS A 47 0.85 -9.49 -9.71
CA HIS A 47 1.02 -10.94 -9.85
C HIS A 47 1.86 -11.56 -8.72
N GLN A 48 2.26 -10.76 -7.74
CA GLN A 48 3.02 -11.17 -6.58
C GLN A 48 2.32 -10.66 -5.33
N HIS A 49 2.26 -11.49 -4.30
CA HIS A 49 1.77 -11.13 -2.97
C HIS A 49 2.88 -11.41 -1.98
N VAL A 50 3.20 -10.41 -1.16
CA VAL A 50 4.20 -10.48 -0.10
C VAL A 50 3.55 -9.99 1.19
N CYS A 51 3.74 -10.73 2.28
CA CYS A 51 3.34 -10.29 3.61
C CYS A 51 4.59 -9.92 4.39
N THR A 52 4.60 -8.74 5.02
CA THR A 52 5.72 -8.24 5.83
C THR A 52 5.19 -7.51 7.06
N PHE A 53 6.05 -7.27 8.05
CA PHE A 53 5.71 -6.43 9.20
C PHE A 53 6.32 -5.03 9.09
N ALA A 54 5.47 -4.01 8.98
CA ALA A 54 5.88 -2.61 9.04
C ALA A 54 5.99 -2.13 10.49
N LEU A 55 7.18 -1.68 10.88
CA LEU A 55 7.48 -1.14 12.20
C LEU A 55 7.41 0.40 12.18
N HIS A 56 6.80 1.00 13.19
CA HIS A 56 6.87 2.45 13.35
C HIS A 56 8.28 2.87 13.79
N ALA A 57 8.88 3.82 13.07
CA ALA A 57 10.25 4.27 13.31
C ALA A 57 10.54 4.76 14.74
N HIS A 58 9.52 5.30 15.42
CA HIS A 58 9.64 5.85 16.78
C HIS A 58 8.98 4.98 17.86
N ASP A 59 8.35 3.86 17.47
CA ASP A 59 7.67 2.95 18.40
C ASP A 59 7.67 1.53 17.84
N LEU A 60 8.71 0.77 18.15
CA LEU A 60 8.87 -0.61 17.68
C LEU A 60 7.85 -1.59 18.29
N THR A 61 7.06 -1.16 19.27
CA THR A 61 5.94 -1.97 19.81
C THR A 61 4.73 -1.95 18.88
N ARG A 62 4.68 -1.01 17.93
CA ARG A 62 3.62 -0.88 16.93
C ARG A 62 4.04 -1.50 15.62
N GLN A 63 3.58 -2.74 15.43
CA GLN A 63 3.75 -3.52 14.21
C GLN A 63 2.44 -3.56 13.45
N ILE A 64 2.50 -3.37 12.14
CA ILE A 64 1.37 -3.57 11.24
C ILE A 64 1.74 -4.72 10.30
N GLU A 65 0.91 -5.76 10.26
CA GLU A 65 0.97 -6.75 9.19
C GLU A 65 0.54 -6.08 7.89
N THR A 66 1.40 -6.13 6.88
CA THR A 66 1.18 -5.44 5.61
C THR A 66 1.22 -6.43 4.47
N HIS A 67 0.26 -6.28 3.55
CA HIS A 67 0.09 -7.15 2.41
C HIS A 67 0.34 -6.37 1.13
N HIS A 68 1.48 -6.63 0.51
CA HIS A 68 1.92 -6.00 -0.73
C HIS A 68 1.46 -6.83 -1.91
N TYR A 69 0.60 -6.25 -2.73
CA TYR A 69 0.35 -6.74 -4.08
C TYR A 69 1.32 -6.03 -4.99
N VAL A 70 2.16 -6.78 -5.69
CA VAL A 70 3.31 -6.25 -6.44
C VAL A 70 3.18 -6.51 -7.93
N THR A 71 3.52 -5.50 -8.73
CA THR A 71 3.77 -5.62 -10.16
C THR A 71 5.18 -5.15 -10.48
N ARG A 72 5.89 -5.93 -11.30
CA ARG A 72 7.23 -5.59 -11.75
C ARG A 72 7.15 -4.85 -13.08
N SER A 73 7.51 -3.57 -13.08
CA SER A 73 7.53 -2.76 -14.30
C SER A 73 8.74 -3.10 -15.17
N ASN A 74 9.90 -3.30 -14.54
CA ASN A 74 11.13 -3.77 -15.19
C ASN A 74 12.07 -4.45 -14.17
N GLN A 75 13.30 -4.79 -14.57
CA GLN A 75 14.26 -5.46 -13.67
C GLN A 75 14.62 -4.64 -12.42
N ASP A 76 14.52 -3.32 -12.50
CA ASP A 76 14.97 -2.39 -11.47
C ASP A 76 13.83 -1.69 -10.74
N PHE A 77 12.55 -1.97 -11.06
CA PHE A 77 11.42 -1.18 -10.58
C PHE A 77 10.19 -2.03 -10.28
N LEU A 78 9.74 -1.99 -9.02
CA LEU A 78 8.50 -2.57 -8.54
C LEU A 78 7.52 -1.49 -8.13
N GLN A 79 6.22 -1.79 -8.30
CA GLN A 79 5.12 -1.00 -7.80
C GLN A 79 4.23 -1.87 -6.92
N CYS A 80 3.89 -1.38 -5.74
CA CYS A 80 3.12 -2.13 -4.76
C CYS A 80 1.87 -1.35 -4.33
N ALA A 81 0.74 -2.04 -4.25
CA ALA A 81 -0.41 -1.60 -3.47
C ALA A 81 -0.35 -2.33 -2.12
N VAL A 82 -0.37 -1.59 -1.02
CA VAL A 82 -0.15 -2.12 0.33
C VAL A 82 -1.46 -2.06 1.11
N TYR A 83 -1.88 -3.21 1.64
CA TYR A 83 -3.11 -3.38 2.41
C TYR A 83 -2.82 -3.80 3.85
N ASP A 84 -3.75 -3.52 4.76
CA ASP A 84 -3.68 -3.92 6.18
C ASP A 84 -4.12 -5.37 6.45
N SER A 85 -4.60 -6.08 5.43
CA SER A 85 -5.02 -7.49 5.46
C SER A 85 -5.05 -8.05 4.03
N ASP A 86 -5.09 -9.37 3.88
CA ASP A 86 -5.39 -10.07 2.62
C ASP A 86 -6.90 -10.33 2.40
N ASN A 87 -7.76 -9.87 3.32
CA ASN A 87 -9.21 -10.00 3.20
C ASN A 87 -9.77 -9.12 2.05
N SER A 88 -10.86 -9.56 1.43
CA SER A 88 -11.67 -8.77 0.49
C SER A 88 -12.13 -7.38 0.97
N HIS A 89 -12.18 -7.13 2.28
CA HIS A 89 -12.55 -5.84 2.87
C HIS A 89 -11.33 -5.05 3.39
N ALA A 90 -10.10 -5.47 3.07
CA ALA A 90 -8.89 -4.81 3.51
C ALA A 90 -8.81 -3.36 3.00
N HIS A 91 -8.18 -2.52 3.79
CA HIS A 91 -8.01 -1.11 3.49
C HIS A 91 -6.66 -0.90 2.80
N LEU A 92 -6.65 -0.12 1.72
CA LEU A 92 -5.40 0.34 1.12
C LEU A 92 -4.74 1.33 2.09
N ILE A 93 -3.56 0.99 2.58
CA ILE A 93 -2.80 1.79 3.55
C ILE A 93 -1.56 2.45 2.95
N GLY A 94 -1.13 2.01 1.76
CA GLY A 94 0.06 2.57 1.12
C GLY A 94 0.19 2.24 -0.36
N VAL A 95 1.06 2.99 -1.02
CA VAL A 95 1.60 2.69 -2.34
C VAL A 95 3.12 2.79 -2.21
N GLU A 96 3.81 1.77 -2.69
CA GLU A 96 5.27 1.72 -2.62
C GLU A 96 5.89 1.54 -3.99
N TYR A 97 7.07 2.15 -4.13
CA TYR A 97 7.95 2.00 -5.26
C TYR A 97 9.25 1.42 -4.73
N ILE A 98 9.70 0.31 -5.30
CA ILE A 98 10.96 -0.32 -4.90
C ILE A 98 11.89 -0.26 -6.10
N VAL A 99 13.06 0.33 -5.90
CA VAL A 99 14.07 0.51 -6.93
C VAL A 99 15.38 -0.16 -6.52
N THR A 100 16.21 -0.51 -7.50
CA THR A 100 17.56 -1.00 -7.22
C THR A 100 18.43 0.10 -6.62
N ASP A 101 19.46 -0.32 -5.88
CA ASP A 101 20.56 0.53 -5.40
C ASP A 101 21.10 1.44 -6.51
N ARG A 102 21.30 0.90 -7.71
CA ARG A 102 21.75 1.63 -8.90
C ARG A 102 20.83 2.81 -9.23
N ILE A 103 19.52 2.66 -9.16
CA ILE A 103 18.59 3.77 -9.39
C ILE A 103 18.67 4.75 -8.22
N PHE A 104 18.62 4.24 -7.00
CA PHE A 104 18.68 5.06 -5.79
C PHE A 104 19.91 5.99 -5.75
N GLU A 105 21.09 5.48 -6.10
CA GLU A 105 22.34 6.23 -6.14
C GLU A 105 22.34 7.37 -7.16
N THR A 106 21.48 7.31 -8.18
CA THR A 106 21.31 8.39 -9.16
C THR A 106 20.32 9.47 -8.73
N LEU A 107 19.56 9.25 -7.65
CA LEU A 107 18.58 10.22 -7.16
C LEU A 107 19.29 11.42 -6.51
N PRO A 108 18.72 12.64 -6.62
CA PRO A 108 19.20 13.80 -5.87
C PRO A 108 19.22 13.52 -4.36
N ALA A 109 20.17 14.12 -3.63
CA ALA A 109 20.33 13.87 -2.20
C ALA A 109 19.06 14.17 -1.37
N GLU A 110 18.24 15.15 -1.77
CA GLU A 110 16.96 15.43 -1.12
C GLU A 110 15.92 14.34 -1.35
N GLU A 111 15.93 13.73 -2.54
CA GLU A 111 15.05 12.62 -2.86
C GLU A 111 15.46 11.38 -2.06
N GLN A 112 16.76 11.04 -2.02
CA GLN A 112 17.27 9.87 -1.28
C GLN A 112 16.81 9.82 0.18
N LYS A 113 16.64 10.98 0.84
CA LYS A 113 16.14 11.07 2.23
C LYS A 113 14.71 10.56 2.43
N LEU A 114 13.93 10.44 1.35
CA LEU A 114 12.54 9.97 1.39
C LEU A 114 12.42 8.44 1.27
N TRP A 115 13.53 7.76 1.01
CA TRP A 115 13.59 6.31 0.80
C TRP A 115 14.15 5.60 2.03
N HIS A 116 13.84 4.31 2.13
CA HIS A 116 14.37 3.40 3.14
C HIS A 116 14.74 2.07 2.49
N SER A 117 15.67 1.36 3.11
CA SER A 117 16.13 0.07 2.61
C SER A 117 15.15 -1.04 2.96
N HIS A 118 14.79 -1.84 1.96
CA HIS A 118 14.01 -3.07 2.15
C HIS A 118 14.91 -4.28 2.46
N ALA A 119 16.24 -4.11 2.59
CA ALA A 119 17.18 -5.21 2.79
C ALA A 119 16.99 -5.98 4.11
N TYR A 120 16.28 -5.38 5.07
CA TYR A 120 16.03 -5.93 6.39
C TYR A 120 14.54 -6.02 6.73
N GLU A 121 13.67 -5.81 5.74
CA GLU A 121 12.24 -6.08 5.90
C GLU A 121 12.02 -7.60 5.84
N VAL A 122 11.36 -8.14 6.86
CA VAL A 122 11.10 -9.57 7.06
C VAL A 122 9.64 -9.87 6.78
#